data_AF-A0A8U7NMC3-F1
#
_entry.id   AF-A0A8U7NMC3-F1
#
_cell.length_a   1.000
_cell.length_b   1.000
_cell.length_c   1.000
_cell.angle_alpha   90.00
_cell.angle_beta   90.00
_cell.angle_gamma   90.00
#
_symmetry.space_group_name_H-M   'P 1'
#
loop_
_entity.id
_entity.type
_entity.pdbx_description
1 polymer ?
#
loop_
_entity_poly.entity_id
_entity_poly.type
_entity_poly.pdbx_seq_one_letter_code
_entity_poly.pdbx_strand_id
1 'polypeptide(L)'
;MRTGKLRENRSHSRRPTPAECRLLRRLGADAVGMSTVSEASAARHLGLRVLGLSLITNSPDTPAGHEEVLAAAQEGARHLRALLLALAPKLDEPGRGRTRPDAP
;
A
#
# COMPACT_ATOMS: atom_id res chain seq x y z
N MET A 1 31.12 25.50 18.75
CA MET A 1 31.39 25.66 17.30
C MET A 1 30.45 24.74 16.52
N ARG A 2 29.96 25.23 15.39
CA ARG A 2 28.82 24.72 14.64
C ARG A 2 29.15 23.46 13.82
N THR A 3 28.12 22.60 13.74
CA THR A 3 27.68 21.84 12.55
C THR A 3 28.65 20.86 11.89
N GLY A 4 28.48 19.59 12.26
CA GLY A 4 28.64 18.45 11.36
C GLY A 4 27.36 17.62 11.30
N LYS A 5 26.18 18.26 11.17
CA LYS A 5 24.95 17.52 10.83
C LYS A 5 25.15 16.98 9.43
N LEU A 6 25.42 15.67 9.37
CA LEU A 6 25.27 14.82 8.19
C LEU A 6 24.05 15.33 7.42
N ARG A 7 24.30 15.81 6.20
CA ARG A 7 23.24 16.07 5.24
C ARG A 7 22.68 14.71 4.86
N GLU A 8 21.71 14.28 5.66
CA GLU A 8 20.88 13.11 5.38
C GLU A 8 20.17 13.44 4.07
N ASN A 9 20.58 12.71 3.03
CA ASN A 9 20.09 12.85 1.67
C ASN A 9 18.60 12.50 1.70
N ARG A 10 17.75 13.52 1.89
CA ARG A 10 16.29 13.39 1.89
C ARG A 10 15.82 13.09 0.46
N SER A 11 15.92 11.83 0.06
CA SER A 11 15.16 11.30 -1.07
C SER A 11 13.66 11.48 -0.76
N HIS A 12 12.90 11.89 -1.78
CA HIS A 12 11.61 12.58 -1.70
C HIS A 12 10.41 11.79 -1.11
N SER A 13 10.63 10.66 -0.43
CA SER A 13 9.58 9.87 0.21
C SER A 13 9.85 9.72 1.71
N ARG A 14 9.39 10.69 2.50
CA ARG A 14 9.45 10.64 3.97
C ARG A 14 8.37 9.69 4.48
N ARG A 15 8.76 8.64 5.21
CA ARG A 15 7.80 7.82 5.96
C ARG A 15 7.08 8.66 7.03
N PRO A 16 5.81 8.38 7.34
CA PRO A 16 5.07 9.13 8.34
C PRO A 16 5.75 9.07 9.72
N THR A 17 5.68 10.16 10.46
CA THR A 17 6.15 10.23 11.86
C THR A 17 5.23 9.45 12.79
N PRO A 18 5.68 9.12 14.01
CA PRO A 18 4.81 8.49 15.01
C PRO A 18 3.52 9.30 15.29
N ALA A 19 3.58 10.63 15.23
CA ALA A 19 2.40 11.48 15.41
C ALA A 19 1.42 11.34 14.24
N GLU A 20 1.91 11.38 13.00
CA GLU A 20 1.12 11.16 11.79
C GLU A 20 0.52 9.74 11.76
N CYS A 21 1.27 8.70 12.13
CA CYS A 21 0.77 7.33 12.25
C CYS A 21 -0.37 7.22 13.28
N ARG A 22 -0.26 7.87 14.45
CA ARG A 22 -1.34 7.90 15.45
C ARG A 22 -2.58 8.62 14.93
N LEU A 23 -2.41 9.72 14.20
CA LEU A 23 -3.52 10.42 13.55
C LEU A 23 -4.22 9.50 12.53
N LEU A 24 -3.47 8.87 11.64
CA LEU A 24 -4.02 7.97 10.62
C LEU A 24 -4.75 6.77 11.23
N ARG A 25 -4.18 6.16 12.28
CA ARG A 25 -4.87 5.10 13.05
C ARG A 25 -6.19 5.61 13.66
N ARG A 26 -6.23 6.82 14.21
CA ARG A 26 -7.48 7.44 14.74
C ARG A 26 -8.51 7.74 13.65
N LEU A 27 -8.06 7.98 12.41
CA LEU A 27 -8.91 8.13 11.24
C LEU A 27 -9.38 6.78 10.66
N GLY A 28 -8.97 5.66 11.26
CA GLY A 28 -9.38 4.31 10.85
C GLY A 28 -8.50 3.66 9.79
N ALA A 29 -7.27 4.16 9.57
CA ALA A 29 -6.34 3.52 8.63
C ALA A 29 -5.61 2.33 9.27
N ASP A 30 -5.71 1.16 8.63
CA ASP A 30 -4.97 -0.06 9.00
C ASP A 30 -3.61 -0.19 8.31
N ALA A 31 -3.46 0.41 7.12
CA ALA A 31 -2.25 0.41 6.31
C ALA A 31 -2.06 1.75 5.60
N VAL A 32 -0.80 2.10 5.31
CA VAL A 32 -0.43 3.34 4.62
C VAL A 32 0.50 3.01 3.46
N GLY A 33 0.17 3.52 2.28
CA GLY A 33 0.96 3.38 1.06
C GLY A 33 0.91 4.67 0.24
N MET A 34 1.72 4.73 -0.83
CA MET A 34 1.93 5.96 -1.61
C MET A 34 1.31 5.93 -3.02
N SER A 35 0.77 4.79 -3.48
CA SER A 35 0.38 4.59 -4.89
C SER A 35 -1.10 4.23 -5.11
N THR A 36 -1.65 3.33 -4.29
CA THR A 36 -2.86 2.57 -4.63
C THR A 36 -4.12 3.40 -4.87
N VAL A 37 -4.28 4.53 -4.19
CA VAL A 37 -5.53 5.35 -4.28
C VAL A 37 -5.74 5.90 -5.69
N SER A 38 -4.69 6.46 -6.30
CA SER A 38 -4.78 7.07 -7.63
C SER A 38 -5.08 6.02 -8.71
N GLU A 39 -4.41 4.88 -8.64
CA GLU A 39 -4.58 3.75 -9.56
C GLU A 39 -5.99 3.15 -9.46
N ALA A 40 -6.45 2.87 -8.23
CA ALA A 40 -7.78 2.31 -8.00
C ALA A 40 -8.90 3.28 -8.45
N SER A 41 -8.72 4.59 -8.22
CA SER A 41 -9.69 5.59 -8.64
C SER A 41 -9.82 5.66 -10.17
N ALA A 42 -8.69 5.66 -10.89
CA ALA A 42 -8.68 5.63 -12.35
C ALA A 42 -9.33 4.35 -12.90
N ALA A 43 -8.97 3.18 -12.37
CA ALA A 43 -9.55 1.89 -12.79
C ALA A 43 -11.08 1.85 -12.59
N ARG A 44 -11.57 2.34 -11.44
CA ARG A 44 -13.01 2.42 -11.17
C ARG A 44 -13.73 3.41 -12.09
N HIS A 45 -13.09 4.53 -12.44
CA HIS A 45 -13.65 5.49 -13.38
C HIS A 45 -13.85 4.87 -14.77
N LEU A 46 -12.96 3.94 -15.17
CA LEU A 46 -13.07 3.16 -16.41
C LEU A 46 -14.02 1.95 -16.31
N GLY A 47 -14.77 1.80 -15.23
CA GLY A 47 -15.71 0.69 -15.04
C GLY A 47 -15.08 -0.66 -14.73
N LEU A 48 -13.78 -0.71 -14.41
CA LEU A 48 -13.09 -1.96 -14.08
C LEU A 48 -13.45 -2.44 -12.66
N ARG A 49 -13.52 -3.76 -12.48
CA ARG A 49 -13.54 -4.38 -11.14
C ARG A 49 -12.15 -4.26 -10.53
N VAL A 50 -12.07 -3.75 -9.29
CA VAL A 50 -10.80 -3.55 -8.58
C VAL A 50 -10.75 -4.42 -7.33
N LEU A 51 -9.66 -5.18 -7.19
CA LEU A 51 -9.27 -5.88 -5.97
C LEU A 51 -7.99 -5.23 -5.44
N GLY A 52 -8.00 -4.76 -4.19
CA GLY A 52 -6.82 -4.23 -3.52
C GLY A 52 -6.15 -5.28 -2.64
N LEU A 53 -4.82 -5.38 -2.71
CA LEU A 53 -3.99 -6.18 -1.82
C LEU A 53 -2.87 -5.30 -1.28
N SER A 54 -2.48 -5.50 -0.02
CA SER A 54 -1.37 -4.75 0.60
C SER A 54 -0.45 -5.72 1.34
N LEU A 55 0.84 -5.66 1.01
CA LEU A 55 1.87 -6.38 1.75
C LEU A 55 2.45 -5.44 2.80
N ILE A 56 2.31 -5.81 4.07
CA ILE A 56 2.82 -5.00 5.19
C ILE A 56 4.32 -5.27 5.35
N THR A 57 5.14 -4.28 5.01
CA THR A 57 6.61 -4.40 4.98
C THR A 57 7.30 -3.73 6.17
N ASN A 58 6.59 -2.90 6.93
CA ASN A 58 7.09 -2.28 8.15
C ASN A 58 5.95 -1.95 9.12
N SER A 59 6.31 -1.74 10.39
CA SER A 59 5.41 -1.21 11.42
C SER A 59 5.83 0.22 11.79
N PRO A 60 4.90 1.10 12.22
CA PRO A 60 5.25 2.40 12.76
C PRO A 60 5.87 2.31 14.17
N ASP A 61 5.74 1.17 14.84
CA ASP A 61 6.26 0.95 16.20
C ASP A 61 7.70 0.40 16.17
N THR A 62 8.16 -0.12 15.02
CA THR A 62 9.53 -0.56 14.80
C THR A 62 10.21 0.30 13.72
N PRO A 63 11.29 1.04 14.04
CA PRO A 63 12.06 1.76 13.04
C PRO A 63 12.60 0.78 11.99
N ALA A 64 12.24 0.97 10.72
CA ALA A 64 12.75 0.17 9.62
C ALA A 64 13.39 1.04 8.52
N GLY A 65 14.58 0.68 8.05
CA GLY A 65 15.24 1.33 6.91
C GLY A 65 14.53 1.04 5.58
N HIS A 66 14.92 1.74 4.51
CA HIS A 66 14.43 1.42 3.16
C HIS A 66 14.85 0.01 2.72
N GLU A 67 16.12 -0.36 2.97
CA GLU A 67 16.63 -1.70 2.65
C GLU A 67 15.88 -2.81 3.40
N GLU A 68 15.54 -2.59 4.66
CA GLU A 68 14.77 -3.56 5.46
C GLU A 68 13.34 -3.71 4.92
N VAL A 69 12.72 -2.60 4.49
CA VAL A 69 11.42 -2.62 3.80
C VAL A 69 11.51 -3.43 2.50
N LEU A 70 12.58 -3.27 1.71
CA LEU A 70 12.79 -4.04 0.49
C LEU A 70 12.99 -5.53 0.78
N ALA A 71 13.79 -5.87 1.80
CA ALA A 71 14.01 -7.26 2.20
C ALA A 71 12.70 -7.92 2.67
N ALA A 72 11.91 -7.22 3.50
CA ALA A 72 10.59 -7.70 3.93
C ALA A 72 9.63 -7.88 2.74
N ALA A 73 9.67 -6.97 1.76
CA ALA A 73 8.89 -7.09 0.53
C ALA A 73 9.27 -8.33 -0.27
N GLN A 74 10.58 -8.62 -0.40
CA GLN A 74 11.08 -9.79 -1.12
C GLN A 74 10.66 -11.09 -0.44
N GLU A 75 10.77 -11.19 0.89
CA GLU A 75 10.31 -12.37 1.63
C GLU A 75 8.79 -12.56 1.50
N GLY A 76 8.03 -11.47 1.63
CA GLY A 76 6.58 -11.50 1.49
C GLY A 76 6.09 -11.81 0.07
N ALA A 77 6.89 -11.51 -0.96
CA ALA A 77 6.52 -11.71 -2.36
C ALA A 77 6.22 -13.17 -2.69
N ARG A 78 6.89 -14.13 -2.03
CA ARG A 78 6.61 -15.57 -2.22
C ARG A 78 5.17 -15.92 -1.83
N HIS A 79 4.71 -15.42 -0.68
CA HIS A 79 3.35 -15.66 -0.21
C HIS A 79 2.31 -14.93 -1.07
N LEU A 80 2.59 -13.68 -1.44
CA LEU A 80 1.73 -12.91 -2.33
C LEU A 80 1.58 -13.59 -3.70
N ARG A 81 2.68 -14.11 -4.27
CA ARG A 81 2.66 -14.85 -5.53
C ARG A 81 1.77 -16.09 -5.43
N ALA A 82 1.90 -16.88 -4.36
CA ALA A 82 1.07 -18.06 -4.15
C ALA A 82 -0.42 -17.69 -4.05
N LEU A 83 -0.73 -16.61 -3.32
CA LEU A 83 -2.10 -16.10 -3.21
C LEU A 83 -2.66 -15.66 -4.56
N LEU A 84 -1.89 -14.91 -5.36
CA LEU A 84 -2.31 -14.45 -6.67
C LEU A 84 -2.59 -15.61 -7.63
N LEU A 85 -1.72 -16.62 -7.66
CA LEU A 85 -1.93 -17.81 -8.49
C LEU A 85 -3.16 -18.61 -8.07
N ALA A 86 -3.45 -18.67 -6.76
CA ALA A 86 -4.65 -19.34 -6.25
C ALA A 86 -5.94 -18.52 -6.48
N LEU A 87 -5.82 -17.19 -6.58
CA LEU A 87 -6.95 -16.28 -6.71
C LEU A 87 -7.32 -16.01 -8.17
N ALA A 88 -6.34 -15.91 -9.07
CA ALA A 88 -6.57 -15.54 -10.48
C ALA A 88 -7.67 -16.38 -11.17
N PRO A 89 -7.70 -17.73 -11.05
CA PRO A 89 -8.77 -18.53 -11.66
C PRO A 89 -10.17 -18.21 -11.12
N LYS A 90 -10.27 -17.72 -9.87
CA LYS A 90 -11.54 -17.36 -9.24
C LYS A 90 -12.04 -15.96 -9.62
N LEU A 91 -11.18 -15.14 -10.23
CA LEU A 91 -11.51 -13.80 -10.66
C LEU A 91 -12.12 -13.78 -12.07
N ASP A 92 -11.81 -14.78 -12.90
CA ASP A 92 -12.38 -14.95 -14.25
C ASP A 92 -13.87 -15.33 -14.22
N GLU A 93 -14.36 -15.82 -13.09
CA GLU A 93 -15.79 -15.98 -12.89
C GLU A 93 -16.49 -14.61 -12.97
N PRO A 94 -17.56 -14.47 -13.78
CA PRO A 94 -18.39 -13.28 -13.82
C PRO A 94 -19.11 -13.13 -12.46
N GLY A 95 -18.37 -12.57 -11.50
CA GLY A 95 -18.86 -12.28 -10.17
C GLY A 95 -19.99 -11.28 -10.26
N ARG A 96 -21.09 -11.60 -9.58
CA ARG A 96 -22.31 -10.82 -9.33
C ARG A 96 -21.98 -9.48 -8.65
N GLY A 97 -21.28 -8.60 -9.35
CA GLY A 97 -20.99 -7.24 -8.91
C GLY A 97 -22.28 -6.45 -9.02
N ARG A 98 -22.65 -5.75 -7.93
CA ARG A 98 -23.61 -4.65 -8.03
C ARG A 98 -23.03 -3.65 -9.02
N THR A 99 -23.42 -3.74 -10.28
CA THR A 99 -23.26 -2.63 -11.22
C THR A 99 -23.95 -1.47 -10.54
N ARG A 100 -23.22 -0.38 -10.36
CA ARG A 100 -23.87 0.88 -10.00
C ARG A 100 -24.94 1.09 -11.08
N PRO A 101 -26.23 1.24 -10.74
CA PRO A 101 -27.22 1.58 -11.75
C PRO A 101 -26.71 2.85 -12.44
N ASP A 102 -26.72 2.82 -13.77
CA ASP A 102 -26.13 3.82 -14.64
C ASP A 102 -26.34 5.22 -14.06
N ALA A 103 -25.24 5.88 -13.69
CA ALA A 103 -25.28 7.29 -13.38
C ALA A 103 -25.58 8.04 -14.68
N PRO A 104 -26.38 9.14 -14.63
CA PRO A 104 -27.04 9.74 -15.79
C PRO A 104 -26.10 10.19 -16.90
#